data_AF-I2Q8L2-F1
#
_entry.id   AF-I2Q8L2-F1
#
_cell.length_a   1.000
_cell.length_b   1.000
_cell.length_c   1.000
_cell.angle_alpha   90.00
_cell.angle_beta   90.00
_cell.angle_gamma   90.00
#
_symmetry.space_group_name_H-M   'P 1'
#
loop_
_entity.id
_entity.type
_entity.pdbx_description
1 polymer ?
#
loop_
_entity_poly.entity_id
_entity_poly.type
_entity_poly.pdbx_seq_one_letter_code
_entity_poly.pdbx_strand_id
1 'polypeptide(L)'
;MACGLSCGVSSSSFGKWPGAIALSAAILVGCGGAEVSATPLTPFRYEAQAQRHCPHDRVVWLDFSKGVYYGKSQKRYGQGFTGSFVCLSEARDSLYRRSLLGLR
;
A
#
# COMPACT_ATOMS: atom_id res chain seq x y z
N MET A 1 23.32 -3.58 -19.92
CA MET A 1 23.04 -2.35 -20.70
C MET A 1 21.82 -2.57 -21.55
N ALA A 2 20.70 -1.91 -21.24
CA ALA A 2 19.76 -1.38 -22.23
C ALA A 2 18.73 -0.51 -21.49
N CYS A 3 18.77 0.78 -21.82
CA CYS A 3 17.80 1.80 -21.44
C CYS A 3 16.44 1.56 -22.11
N GLY A 4 15.40 2.13 -21.50
CA GLY A 4 14.17 2.52 -22.19
C GLY A 4 12.93 1.99 -21.48
N LEU A 5 11.84 2.73 -21.35
CA LEU A 5 11.48 4.02 -21.92
C LEU A 5 10.26 4.47 -21.10
N SER A 6 10.26 5.72 -20.66
CA SER A 6 9.13 6.35 -19.98
C SER A 6 7.88 6.30 -20.85
N CYS A 7 6.74 5.88 -20.28
CA CYS A 7 5.43 6.21 -20.81
C CYS A 7 4.51 6.48 -19.60
N GLY A 8 4.32 7.77 -19.30
CA GLY A 8 3.29 8.19 -18.37
C GLY A 8 1.92 7.93 -18.98
N VAL A 9 1.02 7.29 -18.23
CA VAL A 9 -0.38 7.16 -18.62
C VAL A 9 -1.22 8.06 -17.72
N SER A 10 -1.48 9.26 -18.24
CA SER A 10 -2.58 10.11 -17.80
C SER A 10 -3.85 9.56 -18.43
N SER A 11 -4.89 9.31 -17.64
CA SER A 11 -6.20 8.98 -18.18
C SER A 11 -7.29 9.59 -17.31
N SER A 12 -7.70 10.77 -17.76
CA SER A 12 -8.84 11.53 -17.27
C SER A 12 -10.10 11.15 -18.05
N SER A 13 -11.15 10.88 -17.26
CA SER A 13 -12.53 11.32 -17.45
C SER A 13 -13.47 10.58 -18.41
N PHE A 14 -14.47 9.96 -17.78
CA PHE A 14 -15.91 10.11 -18.04
C PHE A 14 -16.36 10.37 -19.48
N GLY A 15 -16.94 9.34 -20.09
CA GLY A 15 -17.81 9.46 -21.25
C GLY A 15 -18.79 8.30 -21.31
N LYS A 16 -20.01 8.52 -20.81
CA LYS A 16 -21.16 7.61 -20.92
C LYS A 16 -21.67 7.63 -22.36
N TRP A 17 -21.74 6.50 -23.06
CA TRP A 17 -22.63 6.35 -24.21
C TRP A 17 -23.08 4.87 -24.38
N PRO A 18 -24.38 4.58 -24.57
CA PRO A 18 -24.88 3.23 -24.79
C PRO A 18 -24.93 2.92 -26.29
N GLY A 19 -24.52 1.73 -26.68
CA GLY A 19 -24.86 1.17 -27.99
C GLY A 19 -23.69 0.49 -28.69
N ALA A 20 -24.03 -0.69 -29.23
CA ALA A 20 -23.27 -1.52 -30.15
C ALA A 20 -22.17 -2.41 -29.56
N ILE A 21 -22.50 -3.71 -29.56
CA ILE A 21 -21.63 -4.86 -29.34
C ILE A 21 -20.59 -4.90 -30.46
N ALA A 22 -19.30 -4.91 -30.12
CA ALA A 22 -18.22 -5.29 -31.01
C ALA A 22 -17.39 -6.39 -30.33
N LEU A 23 -17.47 -7.60 -30.88
CA LEU A 23 -16.62 -8.74 -30.53
C LEU A 23 -15.21 -8.47 -31.07
N SER A 24 -14.24 -8.27 -30.19
CA SER A 24 -12.82 -8.16 -30.57
C SER A 24 -11.97 -9.02 -29.65
N ALA A 25 -11.20 -9.91 -30.27
CA ALA A 25 -10.47 -11.00 -29.66
C ALA A 25 -9.10 -10.59 -29.06
N ALA A 26 -8.69 -11.44 -28.11
CA ALA A 26 -7.32 -11.79 -27.72
C ALA A 26 -6.34 -10.68 -27.33
N ILE A 27 -6.07 -10.56 -26.02
CA ILE A 27 -4.77 -10.11 -25.52
C ILE A 27 -4.33 -11.07 -24.41
N LEU A 28 -3.20 -11.74 -24.65
CA LEU A 28 -2.50 -12.55 -23.67
C LEU A 28 -2.19 -11.66 -22.46
N VAL A 29 -2.91 -11.86 -21.36
CA VAL A 29 -2.52 -11.34 -20.05
C VAL A 29 -1.26 -12.10 -19.65
N GLY A 30 -0.12 -11.51 -19.98
CA GLY A 30 1.09 -11.71 -19.20
C GLY A 30 0.77 -11.24 -17.79
N CYS A 31 0.51 -12.19 -16.89
CA CYS A 31 0.51 -11.93 -15.47
C CYS A 31 1.96 -11.60 -15.13
N GLY A 32 2.33 -10.32 -15.29
CA GLY A 32 3.46 -9.77 -14.59
C GLY A 32 3.12 -9.99 -13.13
N GLY A 33 3.70 -11.04 -12.55
CA GLY A 33 3.74 -11.19 -11.12
C GLY A 33 4.29 -9.86 -10.63
N ALA A 34 3.43 -9.06 -10.01
CA ALA A 34 3.91 -8.26 -8.93
C ALA A 34 4.67 -9.28 -8.09
N GLU A 35 5.99 -9.16 -8.07
CA GLU A 35 6.75 -9.67 -6.96
C GLU A 35 6.10 -9.04 -5.74
N VAL A 36 5.07 -9.72 -5.25
CA VAL A 36 4.67 -9.65 -3.86
C VAL A 36 5.86 -10.30 -3.21
N SER A 37 6.93 -9.52 -3.09
CA SER A 37 7.89 -9.70 -2.03
C SER A 37 6.99 -9.60 -0.82
N ALA A 38 6.50 -10.75 -0.38
CA ALA A 38 5.89 -10.94 0.91
C ALA A 38 7.05 -10.75 1.88
N THR A 39 7.53 -9.50 1.95
CA THR A 39 8.47 -9.05 2.95
C THR A 39 7.73 -9.35 4.23
N PRO A 40 8.20 -10.34 5.00
CA PRO A 40 7.48 -10.78 6.17
C PRO A 40 7.32 -9.53 7.03
N LEU A 41 6.07 -9.16 7.33
CA LEU A 41 5.82 -8.02 8.21
C LEU A 41 6.67 -8.23 9.46
N THR A 42 7.53 -7.27 9.78
CA THR A 42 8.32 -7.29 11.00
C THR A 42 7.62 -6.45 12.08
N PRO A 43 6.65 -7.02 12.82
CA PRO A 43 5.97 -6.28 13.89
C PRO A 43 6.92 -6.00 15.03
N PHE A 44 7.22 -4.72 15.24
CA PHE A 44 8.04 -4.28 16.36
C PHE A 44 7.17 -3.86 17.54
N ARG A 45 7.60 -4.25 18.75
CA ARG A 45 6.95 -3.82 20.00
C ARG A 45 7.17 -2.32 20.26
N TYR A 46 8.31 -1.78 19.83
CA TYR A 46 8.73 -0.41 20.11
C TYR A 46 9.04 0.38 18.84
N GLU A 47 8.62 1.64 18.79
CA GLU A 47 8.86 2.55 17.66
C GLU A 47 10.36 2.74 17.37
N ALA A 48 11.18 2.85 18.42
CA ALA A 48 12.63 3.05 18.29
C ALA A 48 13.33 1.88 17.59
N GLN A 49 12.78 0.66 17.69
CA GLN A 49 13.30 -0.51 17.01
C GLN A 49 12.92 -0.48 15.52
N ALA A 50 11.65 -0.18 15.23
CA ALA A 50 11.18 0.01 13.86
C ALA A 50 11.94 1.13 13.15
N GLN A 51 12.27 2.23 13.84
CA GLN A 51 12.98 3.35 13.22
C GLN A 51 14.40 2.98 12.75
N ARG A 52 15.07 2.04 13.42
CA ARG A 52 16.38 1.53 12.98
C ARG A 52 16.25 0.57 11.81
N HIS A 53 15.14 -0.17 11.75
CA HIS A 53 14.84 -1.10 10.66
C HIS A 53 14.38 -0.38 9.39
N CYS A 54 13.63 0.72 9.56
CA CYS A 54 13.07 1.55 8.51
C CYS A 54 13.82 2.90 8.42
N PRO A 55 15.10 2.97 8.01
CA PRO A 55 15.79 4.26 7.85
C PRO A 55 15.31 5.03 6.61
N HIS A 56 14.93 4.31 5.55
CA HIS A 56 14.42 4.88 4.29
C HIS A 56 12.90 4.98 4.24
N ASP A 57 12.21 4.35 5.20
CA ASP A 57 10.77 4.28 5.27
C ASP A 57 10.23 4.99 6.52
N ARG A 58 8.92 5.28 6.49
CA ARG A 58 8.24 5.85 7.65
C ARG A 58 7.70 4.74 8.54
N VAL A 59 7.92 4.85 9.84
CA VAL A 59 7.28 3.98 10.82
C VAL A 59 5.80 4.31 10.94
N VAL A 60 4.96 3.30 10.86
CA VAL A 60 3.50 3.38 11.08
C VAL A 60 3.08 2.42 12.18
N TRP A 61 1.99 2.75 12.87
CA TRP A 61 1.37 1.87 13.84
C TRP A 61 0.30 1.04 13.13
N LEU A 62 0.50 -0.28 13.05
CA LEU A 62 -0.43 -1.21 12.42
C LEU A 62 -1.30 -1.88 13.49
N ASP A 63 -2.62 -1.83 13.30
CA ASP A 63 -3.61 -2.52 14.12
C ASP A 63 -4.09 -3.78 13.39
N PHE A 64 -3.66 -4.96 13.88
CA PHE A 64 -4.02 -6.26 13.30
C PHE A 64 -5.50 -6.58 13.45
N SER A 65 -6.15 -6.10 14.52
CA SER A 65 -7.59 -6.35 14.75
C SER A 65 -8.46 -5.65 13.73
N LYS A 66 -8.04 -4.47 13.26
CA LYS A 66 -8.79 -3.67 12.26
C LYS A 66 -8.28 -3.84 10.83
N GLY A 67 -7.07 -4.36 10.66
CA GLY A 67 -6.40 -4.40 9.36
C GLY A 67 -6.09 -3.00 8.82
N VAL A 68 -5.81 -2.06 9.73
CA VAL A 68 -5.61 -0.64 9.40
C VAL A 68 -4.33 -0.13 10.05
N TYR A 69 -3.57 0.66 9.31
CA TYR A 69 -2.40 1.36 9.86
C TYR A 69 -2.65 2.86 10.04
N TYR A 70 -1.98 3.43 11.05
CA TYR A 70 -2.04 4.82 11.44
C TYR A 70 -0.65 5.45 11.30
N GLY A 71 -0.62 6.65 10.73
CA GLY A 71 0.61 7.45 10.68
C GLY A 71 0.85 8.18 12.01
N LYS A 72 2.10 8.59 12.25
CA LYS A 72 2.54 9.31 13.46
C LYS A 72 1.73 10.56 13.80
N SER A 73 1.15 11.23 12.79
CA SER A 73 0.31 12.42 12.98
C SER A 73 -1.12 12.13 13.47
N GLN A 74 -1.53 10.86 13.55
CA GLN A 74 -2.88 10.48 13.96
C GLN A 74 -2.93 10.19 15.46
N LYS A 75 -4.00 10.62 16.15
CA LYS A 75 -4.15 10.39 17.62
C LYS A 75 -4.10 8.90 18.01
N ARG A 76 -4.50 8.00 17.10
CA ARG A 76 -4.53 6.55 17.31
C ARG A 76 -3.18 5.86 17.07
N TYR A 77 -2.12 6.60 16.74
CA TYR A 77 -0.77 6.06 16.64
C TYR A 77 -0.29 5.55 18.00
N GLY A 78 0.11 4.29 18.08
CA GLY A 78 0.46 3.66 19.36
C GLY A 78 -0.73 3.41 20.30
N GLN A 79 -1.98 3.64 19.85
CA GLN A 79 -3.15 3.25 20.60
C GLN A 79 -3.53 1.81 20.26
N GLY A 80 -3.55 0.97 21.28
CA GLY A 80 -3.96 -0.42 21.20
C GLY A 80 -2.88 -1.36 21.72
N PHE A 81 -3.31 -2.50 22.25
CA PHE A 81 -2.39 -3.57 22.67
C PHE A 81 -2.19 -4.61 21.55
N THR A 82 -3.14 -4.71 20.63
CA THR A 82 -3.14 -5.66 19.50
C THR A 82 -2.47 -5.09 18.25
N GLY A 83 -1.74 -3.98 18.38
CA GLY A 83 -0.99 -3.37 17.29
C GLY A 83 0.51 -3.46 17.47
N SER A 84 1.25 -3.14 16.41
CA SER A 84 2.71 -3.11 16.41
C SER A 84 3.22 -2.02 15.46
N PHE A 85 4.49 -1.64 15.63
CA PHE A 85 5.17 -0.70 14.73
C PHE A 85 5.77 -1.46 13.55
N VAL A 86 5.54 -0.98 12.33
CA VAL A 86 6.05 -1.59 11.08
C VAL A 86 6.48 -0.50 10.10
N CYS A 87 7.23 -0.83 9.04
CA CYS A 87 7.48 0.13 7.97
C CYS A 87 6.21 0.36 7.13
N LEU A 88 6.08 1.58 6.58
CA LEU A 88 4.97 1.95 5.71
C LEU A 88 4.90 1.09 4.44
N SER A 89 6.05 0.75 3.86
CA SER A 89 6.19 -0.13 2.70
C SER A 89 5.60 -1.50 2.97
N GLU A 90 6.08 -2.21 4.00
CA GLU A 90 5.54 -3.52 4.40
C GLU A 90 4.03 -3.49 4.65
N ALA A 91 3.52 -2.45 5.32
CA ALA A 91 2.08 -2.29 5.55
C ALA A 91 1.30 -2.13 4.23
N ARG A 92 1.88 -1.44 3.24
CA ARG A 92 1.29 -1.26 1.91
C ARG A 92 1.38 -2.55 1.08
N ASP A 93 2.51 -3.24 1.12
CA ASP A 93 2.74 -4.50 0.41
C ASP A 93 1.80 -5.59 0.94
N SER A 94 1.51 -5.55 2.23
CA SER A 94 0.55 -6.44 2.91
C SER A 94 -0.91 -6.03 2.72
N LEU A 95 -1.19 -5.07 1.84
CA LEU A 95 -2.54 -4.59 1.48
C LEU A 95 -3.36 -4.04 2.66
N TYR A 96 -2.70 -3.61 3.74
CA TYR A 96 -3.39 -2.97 4.86
C TYR A 96 -3.91 -1.59 4.45
N ARG A 97 -5.09 -1.23 4.95
CA ARG A 97 -5.73 0.04 4.59
C ARG A 97 -5.18 1.17 5.46
N ARG A 98 -4.93 2.34 4.88
CA ARG A 98 -4.60 3.53 5.67
C ARG A 98 -5.83 4.02 6.41
N SER A 99 -5.71 4.30 7.71
CA SER A 99 -6.76 5.06 8.38
C SER A 99 -6.72 6.50 7.86
N LEU A 100 -7.76 6.90 7.16
CA LEU A 100 -7.99 8.29 6.75
C LEU A 100 -8.62 9.12 7.87
N LEU A 101 -8.96 8.48 9.01
CA LEU A 101 -9.66 9.09 10.12
C LEU A 101 -8.68 9.85 11.04
N GLY A 102 -8.04 10.86 10.47
CA GLY A 102 -7.66 12.07 11.21
C GLY A 102 -8.84 13.05 11.25
N LEU A 103 -10.06 12.54 11.45
CA LEU A 103 -11.25 13.39 11.52
C LEU A 103 -11.13 14.26 12.78
N ARG A 104 -11.02 15.56 12.50
CA ARG A 104 -10.79 16.68 13.41
C ARG A 104 -11.99 16.90 14.32
#